data_AF-A0A7C2IBF0-F1
#
_entry.id   AF-A0A7C2IBF0-F1
#
_cell.length_a   1.000
_cell.length_b   1.000
_cell.length_c   1.000
_cell.angle_alpha   90.00
_cell.angle_beta   90.00
_cell.angle_gamma   90.00
#
_symmetry.space_group_name_H-M   'P 1'
#
loop_
_entity.id
_entity.type
_entity.pdbx_description
1 polymer ?
#
loop_
_entity_poly.entity_id
_entity_poly.type
_entity_poly.pdbx_seq_one_letter_code
_entity_poly.pdbx_strand_id
1 'polypeptide(L)'
;GDKALFVSDGFTTRINELPPAESDALLAFLFAHLAKPEFSVRWRWQPGDIAFWDNRVTQHYAVDDYRPAHRIMHRATILGDKPF
;
A
#
# COMPACT_ATOMS: atom_id res chain seq x y z
N GLY A 1 -13.99 -0.31 15.23
CA GLY A 1 -13.10 0.61 14.49
C GLY A 1 -13.65 0.83 13.10
N ASP A 2 -13.06 1.75 12.35
CA ASP A 2 -13.43 2.01 10.96
C ASP A 2 -13.01 0.85 10.06
N LYS A 3 -13.79 0.59 9.01
CA LYS A 3 -13.53 -0.49 8.05
C LYS A 3 -12.62 0.01 6.93
N ALA A 4 -11.66 -0.82 6.54
CA ALA A 4 -10.76 -0.56 5.42
C ALA A 4 -10.56 -1.82 4.56
N LEU A 5 -10.20 -1.63 3.29
CA LEU A 5 -9.76 -2.73 2.43
C LEU A 5 -8.34 -3.15 2.84
N PHE A 6 -8.13 -4.46 3.01
CA PHE A 6 -6.86 -5.04 3.46
C PHE A 6 -6.31 -6.07 2.47
N VAL A 7 -6.15 -5.64 1.23
CA VAL A 7 -5.53 -6.40 0.13
C VAL A 7 -4.50 -5.52 -0.55
N SER A 8 -3.35 -6.06 -0.97
CA SER A 8 -2.29 -5.30 -1.65
C SER A 8 -1.66 -6.12 -2.77
N ASP A 9 -1.45 -5.49 -3.92
CA ASP A 9 -0.86 -6.13 -5.12
C ASP A 9 0.50 -6.81 -4.85
N GLY A 10 1.30 -6.26 -3.92
CA GLY A 10 2.60 -6.83 -3.57
C GLY A 10 2.56 -8.13 -2.75
N PHE A 11 1.45 -8.48 -2.10
CA PHE A 11 1.40 -9.60 -1.14
C PHE A 11 0.13 -10.46 -1.20
N THR A 12 -1.01 -9.91 -1.60
CA THR A 12 -2.28 -10.65 -1.64
C THR A 12 -2.35 -11.47 -2.92
N THR A 13 -2.48 -12.78 -2.79
CA THR A 13 -2.41 -13.71 -3.93
C THR A 13 -3.75 -14.34 -4.29
N ARG A 14 -4.68 -14.48 -3.33
CA ARG A 14 -5.97 -15.15 -3.56
C ARG A 14 -7.01 -14.74 -2.52
N ILE A 15 -8.27 -14.65 -2.94
CA ILE A 15 -9.44 -14.63 -2.06
C ILE A 15 -9.86 -16.08 -1.84
N ASN A 16 -9.80 -16.54 -0.59
CA ASN A 16 -9.86 -17.97 -0.30
C ASN A 16 -11.20 -18.61 -0.65
N GLU A 17 -12.26 -17.83 -0.46
CA GLU A 17 -13.67 -18.22 -0.59
C GLU A 17 -14.14 -18.23 -2.05
N LEU A 18 -13.33 -17.76 -3.01
CA LEU A 18 -13.70 -17.67 -4.42
C LEU A 18 -12.92 -18.67 -5.29
N PRO A 19 -13.51 -19.21 -6.37
CA PRO A 19 -12.76 -19.89 -7.41
C PRO A 19 -11.59 -19.04 -7.93
N PRO A 20 -10.48 -19.64 -8.40
CA PRO A 20 -9.29 -18.90 -8.82
C PRO A 20 -9.57 -17.77 -9.81
N ALA A 21 -10.32 -18.05 -10.88
CA ALA A 21 -10.63 -17.04 -11.89
C ALA A 21 -11.48 -15.87 -11.35
N GLU A 22 -12.37 -16.13 -10.39
CA GLU A 22 -13.18 -15.10 -9.74
C GLU A 22 -12.35 -14.26 -8.77
N SER A 23 -11.46 -14.93 -8.01
CA SER A 23 -10.48 -14.26 -7.14
C SER A 23 -9.58 -13.32 -7.95
N ASP A 24 -9.03 -13.78 -9.07
CA ASP A 24 -8.14 -12.99 -9.91
C ASP A 24 -8.85 -11.75 -10.46
N ALA A 25 -10.06 -11.93 -10.99
CA ALA A 25 -10.87 -10.84 -11.52
C ALA A 25 -11.20 -9.80 -10.44
N LEU A 26 -11.59 -10.25 -9.24
CA LEU A 26 -11.95 -9.36 -8.14
C LEU A 26 -10.73 -8.65 -7.55
N LEU A 27 -9.60 -9.34 -7.37
CA LEU A 27 -8.36 -8.72 -6.89
C LEU A 27 -7.85 -7.68 -7.88
N ALA A 28 -7.86 -7.96 -9.19
CA ALA A 28 -7.49 -6.99 -10.21
C ALA A 28 -8.37 -5.73 -10.14
N PHE A 29 -9.68 -5.89 -9.97
CA PHE A 29 -10.58 -4.77 -9.75
C PHE A 29 -10.26 -3.98 -8.48
N LEU A 30 -10.03 -4.66 -7.35
CA LEU A 30 -9.74 -4.01 -6.06
C LEU A 30 -8.41 -3.25 -6.10
N PHE A 31 -7.37 -3.82 -6.70
CA PHE A 31 -6.08 -3.13 -6.85
C PHE A 31 -6.21 -1.87 -7.73
N ALA A 32 -6.92 -1.97 -8.85
CA ALA A 32 -7.21 -0.81 -9.69
C ALA A 32 -8.07 0.25 -8.96
N HIS A 33 -9.02 -0.16 -8.13
CA HIS A 33 -9.84 0.73 -7.32
C HIS A 33 -9.02 1.46 -6.25
N LEU A 34 -8.16 0.74 -5.53
CA LEU A 34 -7.31 1.29 -4.46
C LEU A 34 -6.25 2.27 -5.00
N ALA A 35 -5.79 2.07 -6.23
CA ALA A 35 -4.80 2.93 -6.89
C ALA A 35 -5.38 4.24 -7.45
N LYS A 36 -6.69 4.47 -7.33
CA LYS A 36 -7.33 5.67 -7.86
C LYS A 36 -6.86 6.95 -7.14
N PRO A 37 -6.72 8.09 -7.85
CA PRO A 37 -6.30 9.36 -7.25
C PRO A 37 -7.16 9.84 -6.08
N GLU A 38 -8.45 9.51 -6.07
CA GLU A 38 -9.42 9.88 -5.05
C GLU A 38 -9.08 9.32 -3.66
N PHE A 39 -8.27 8.25 -3.59
CA PHE A 39 -7.88 7.59 -2.34
C PHE A 39 -6.40 7.75 -2.02
N SER A 40 -5.68 8.60 -2.75
CA SER A 40 -4.23 8.74 -2.60
C SER A 40 -3.78 10.18 -2.48
N VAL A 41 -2.60 10.34 -1.89
CA VAL A 41 -1.85 11.59 -1.86
C VAL A 41 -0.45 11.34 -2.40
N ARG A 42 0.15 12.33 -3.06
CA ARG A 42 1.53 12.26 -3.55
C ARG A 42 2.41 13.22 -2.76
N TRP A 43 3.36 12.68 -2.00
CA TRP A 43 4.32 13.47 -1.23
C TRP A 43 5.60 13.73 -2.04
N ARG A 44 6.08 14.98 -2.02
CA ARG A 44 7.39 15.36 -2.56
C ARG A 44 8.35 15.62 -1.41
N TRP A 45 9.25 14.66 -1.19
CA TRP A 45 10.24 14.70 -0.12
C TRP A 45 11.18 15.90 -0.20
N GLN A 46 11.51 16.45 0.98
CA GLN A 46 12.58 17.40 1.22
C GLN A 46 13.49 16.91 2.36
N PRO A 47 14.78 17.31 2.40
CA PRO A 47 15.65 16.99 3.52
C PRO A 47 15.07 17.50 4.85
N GLY A 48 15.02 16.63 5.86
CA GLY A 48 14.44 16.93 7.17
C GLY A 48 12.98 16.52 7.34
N ASP A 49 12.29 16.13 6.25
CA ASP A 49 10.93 15.59 6.33
C ASP A 49 10.87 14.30 7.15
N ILE A 50 9.78 14.16 7.90
CA ILE A 50 9.41 12.93 8.59
C ILE A 50 8.01 12.55 8.14
N ALA A 51 7.86 11.33 7.62
CA ALA A 51 6.54 10.73 7.43
C ALA A 51 6.26 9.74 8.55
N PHE A 52 5.04 9.80 9.09
CA PHE A 52 4.50 8.81 9.99
C PHE A 52 3.12 8.39 9.49
N TRP A 53 2.94 7.10 9.20
CA TRP A 53 1.72 6.56 8.61
C TRP A 53 1.22 5.33 9.36
N ASP A 54 -0.08 5.05 9.23
CA ASP A 54 -0.71 3.88 9.80
C ASP A 54 -0.71 2.71 8.80
N ASN A 55 0.16 1.72 9.03
CA ASN A 55 0.29 0.56 8.15
C ASN A 55 -0.88 -0.44 8.26
N ARG A 56 -1.86 -0.21 9.15
CA ARG A 56 -3.04 -1.09 9.28
C ARG A 56 -4.10 -0.82 8.21
N VAL A 57 -4.11 0.40 7.66
CA VAL A 57 -5.19 0.89 6.79
C VAL A 57 -4.70 1.66 5.57
N THR A 58 -3.38 1.70 5.33
CA THR A 58 -2.79 2.41 4.18
C THR A 58 -1.85 1.52 3.38
N GLN A 59 -1.68 1.90 2.11
CA GLN A 59 -0.65 1.38 1.22
C GLN A 59 0.19 2.55 0.72
N HIS A 60 1.42 2.27 0.32
CA HIS A 60 2.31 3.29 -0.22
C HIS A 60 3.14 2.73 -1.36
N TYR A 61 3.53 3.63 -2.27
CA TYR A 61 4.35 3.32 -3.43
C TYR A 61 5.52 4.30 -3.50
N ALA A 62 6.73 3.78 -3.69
CA ALA A 62 7.92 4.59 -3.93
C ALA A 62 8.11 4.73 -5.44
N VAL A 63 7.91 5.94 -5.96
CA VAL A 63 8.14 6.22 -7.38
C VAL A 63 9.63 6.09 -7.69
N ASP A 64 9.93 5.34 -8.74
CA ASP A 64 11.29 5.00 -9.16
C ASP A 64 11.76 5.87 -10.35
N ASP A 65 11.64 7.19 -10.20
CA ASP A 65 11.88 8.19 -11.26
C ASP A 65 13.16 9.01 -11.08
N TYR A 66 14.02 8.64 -10.12
CA TYR A 66 15.18 9.46 -9.71
C TYR A 66 16.54 8.82 -9.99
N ARG A 67 16.61 7.57 -10.46
CA ARG A 67 17.91 6.92 -10.72
C ARG A 67 18.68 7.66 -11.83
N PRO A 68 20.01 7.81 -11.71
CA PRO A 68 20.91 7.22 -10.71
C PRO A 68 21.14 8.10 -9.46
N ALA A 69 20.33 9.13 -9.22
CA ALA A 69 20.52 10.01 -8.07
C ALA A 69 20.45 9.24 -6.74
N HIS A 70 21.27 9.66 -5.79
CA HIS A 70 21.38 9.01 -4.48
C HIS A 70 20.23 9.43 -3.57
N ARG A 71 19.62 8.47 -2.86
CA ARG A 71 18.53 8.69 -1.90
C ARG A 71 18.74 7.86 -0.65
N ILE A 72 18.86 8.51 0.51
CA ILE A 72 19.00 7.86 1.82
C ILE A 72 17.76 8.17 2.68
N MET A 73 17.21 7.15 3.33
CA MET A 73 16.08 7.23 4.26
C MET A 73 16.39 6.37 5.49
N HIS A 74 16.04 6.83 6.69
CA HIS A 74 16.04 6.00 7.89
C HIS A 74 14.60 5.65 8.28
N ARG A 75 14.37 4.41 8.74
CA ARG A 75 13.03 3.91 9.07
C ARG A 75 13.03 3.26 10.44
N ALA A 76 12.03 3.60 11.25
CA ALA A 76 11.63 2.85 12.43
C ALA A 76 10.27 2.21 12.19
N THR A 77 10.07 0.98 12.66
CA THR A 77 8.81 0.24 12.49
C THR A 77 8.23 -0.07 13.86
N ILE A 78 6.97 0.29 14.07
CA ILE A 78 6.20 -0.07 15.27
C ILE A 78 5.60 -1.46 15.05
N LEU A 79 5.68 -2.33 16.06
CA LEU A 79 5.07 -3.66 16.01
C LEU A 79 3.53 -3.53 15.98
N GLY A 80 2.90 -4.32 15.11
CA GLY A 80 1.44 -4.45 15.04
C GLY A 80 0.93 -5.73 15.71
N ASP A 81 -0.38 -5.84 15.81
CA ASP A 81 -1.13 -7.03 16.23
C ASP A 81 -1.74 -7.76 15.02
N LYS A 82 -2.51 -8.83 15.28
CA LYS A 82 -3.15 -9.65 14.24
C LYS A 82 -4.42 -8.93 13.70
N PRO A 83 -4.57 -8.71 12.38
CA PRO A 83 -5.80 -8.19 11.79
C PRO A 83 -7.02 -9.11 12.01
N PHE A 84 -8.23 -8.53 12.09
CA PHE A 84 -9.52 -9.22 12.30
C PHE A 84 -10.69 -8.54 11.57
#